data_AF-A0A2S3Y9W4-F1
#
_entry.id   AF-A0A2S3Y9W4-F1
#
_cell.length_a   1.000
_cell.length_b   1.000
_cell.length_c   1.000
_cell.angle_alpha   90.00
_cell.angle_beta   90.00
_cell.angle_gamma   90.00
#
_symmetry.space_group_name_H-M   'P 1'
#
loop_
_entity.id
_entity.type
_entity.pdbx_description
1 polymer ?
#
loop_
_entity_poly.entity_id
_entity_poly.type
_entity_poly.pdbx_seq_one_letter_code
_entity_poly.pdbx_strand_id
1 'polypeptide(L)'
;MATKKYTVTLPEELAEEIRAEVGPGAFSAYVTRAIERQREHDRLGELVERLEGEYGPVTDADLAAAEAERREIEQWFADRATDGEPVGPERRNAAAA
;
A
#
# COMPACT_ATOMS: atom_id res chain seq x y z
N MET A 1 -3.53 -0.94 -22.48
CA MET A 1 -2.76 0.31 -22.41
C MET A 1 -1.74 0.31 -23.54
N ALA A 2 -1.62 1.40 -24.30
CA ALA A 2 -0.58 1.52 -25.33
C ALA A 2 0.76 1.85 -24.66
N THR A 3 1.83 1.18 -25.06
CA THR A 3 3.19 1.45 -24.58
C THR A 3 3.94 2.31 -25.58
N LYS A 4 4.76 3.24 -25.09
CA LYS A 4 5.67 4.06 -25.91
C LYS A 4 7.08 3.90 -25.37
N LYS A 5 8.03 3.64 -26.27
CA LYS A 5 9.44 3.50 -25.91
C LYS A 5 10.04 4.88 -25.64
N TYR A 6 10.65 5.02 -24.48
CA TYR A 6 11.51 6.14 -24.13
C TYR A 6 12.93 5.61 -23.87
N THR A 7 13.94 6.41 -24.18
CA THR A 7 15.35 6.07 -23.93
C THR A 7 15.87 6.98 -22.84
N VAL A 8 16.48 6.39 -21.82
CA VAL A 8 17.09 7.08 -20.68
C VAL A 8 18.51 6.55 -20.50
N THR A 9 19.40 7.39 -19.97
CA THR A 9 20.76 6.97 -19.60
C THR A 9 20.76 6.60 -18.12
N LEU A 10 21.33 5.45 -17.79
CA LEU A 10 21.46 4.93 -16.43
C LEU A 10 22.94 4.62 -16.16
N PRO A 11 23.40 4.69 -14.90
CA PRO A 11 24.70 4.16 -14.52
C PRO A 11 24.79 2.68 -14.93
N GLU A 12 25.89 2.30 -15.58
CA GLU A 12 26.09 0.94 -16.10
C GLU A 12 26.05 -0.10 -14.97
N GLU A 13 26.76 0.15 -13.88
CA GLU A 13 26.80 -0.72 -12.71
C GLU A 13 25.39 -1.03 -12.18
N LEU A 14 24.58 0.01 -11.94
CA LEU A 14 23.20 -0.12 -11.48
C LEU A 14 22.32 -0.91 -12.48
N ALA A 15 22.47 -0.63 -13.78
CA ALA A 15 21.67 -1.30 -14.80
C ALA A 15 22.00 -2.79 -14.87
N GLU A 16 23.27 -3.17 -14.76
CA GLU A 16 23.70 -4.57 -14.77
C GLU A 16 23.37 -5.30 -13.46
N GLU A 17 23.47 -4.63 -12.31
CA GLU A 17 23.01 -5.18 -11.02
C GLU A 17 21.52 -5.56 -11.08
N ILE A 18 20.67 -4.62 -11.52
CA ILE A 18 19.23 -4.87 -11.66
C ILE A 18 18.98 -6.00 -12.67
N ARG A 19 19.68 -6.02 -13.81
CA ARG A 19 19.55 -7.10 -14.81
C ARG A 19 19.90 -8.46 -14.23
N ALA A 20 20.93 -8.55 -13.40
CA ALA A 20 21.33 -9.77 -12.73
C ALA A 20 20.28 -10.23 -11.71
N GLU A 21 19.68 -9.30 -10.96
CA GLU A 21 18.64 -9.59 -9.96
C GLU A 21 17.32 -10.05 -10.59
N VAL A 22 16.83 -9.33 -11.59
CA VAL A 22 15.49 -9.56 -12.18
C VAL A 22 15.49 -10.62 -13.28
N GLY A 23 16.66 -10.92 -13.84
CA GLY A 23 16.83 -11.87 -14.92
C GLY A 23 16.43 -11.36 -16.31
N PRO A 24 16.60 -12.21 -17.34
CA PRO A 24 16.42 -11.82 -18.73
C PRO A 24 14.96 -11.45 -19.03
N GLY A 25 14.77 -10.33 -19.74
CA GLY A 25 13.45 -9.87 -20.17
C GLY A 25 12.59 -9.16 -19.11
N ALA A 26 13.00 -9.18 -17.84
CA ALA A 26 12.25 -8.55 -16.75
C ALA A 26 12.65 -7.10 -16.45
N PHE A 27 13.77 -6.62 -17.01
CA PHE A 27 14.30 -5.28 -16.73
C PHE A 27 13.29 -4.15 -16.99
N SER A 28 12.58 -4.18 -18.12
CA SER A 28 11.56 -3.15 -18.44
C SER A 28 10.39 -3.16 -17.45
N ALA A 29 9.95 -4.35 -17.03
CA ALA A 29 8.87 -4.49 -16.05
C ALA A 29 9.32 -3.99 -14.67
N TYR A 30 10.55 -4.26 -14.27
CA TYR A 30 11.15 -3.73 -13.05
C TYR A 30 11.17 -2.21 -13.06
N VAL A 31 11.72 -1.60 -14.13
CA VAL A 31 11.79 -0.13 -14.25
C VAL A 31 10.40 0.49 -14.24
N THR A 32 9.42 -0.14 -14.90
CA THR A 32 8.03 0.34 -14.90
C THR A 32 7.47 0.38 -13.48
N ARG A 33 7.61 -0.71 -12.71
CA ARG A 33 7.16 -0.78 -11.32
C ARG A 33 7.89 0.20 -10.42
N ALA A 34 9.20 0.38 -10.62
CA ALA A 34 9.99 1.34 -9.87
C ALA A 34 9.49 2.78 -10.10
N ILE A 35 9.20 3.15 -11.35
CA ILE A 35 8.66 4.47 -11.69
C ILE A 35 7.26 4.65 -11.10
N GLU A 36 6.40 3.64 -11.18
CA GLU A 36 5.06 3.68 -10.58
C GLU A 36 5.14 3.89 -9.06
N ARG A 37 6.00 3.14 -8.38
CA ARG A 37 6.22 3.26 -6.94
C ARG A 37 6.82 4.62 -6.56
N GLN A 38 7.77 5.13 -7.34
CA GLN A 38 8.33 6.46 -7.09
C GLN A 38 7.26 7.53 -7.23
N ARG A 39 6.45 7.47 -8.29
CA ARG A 39 5.33 8.41 -8.51
C ARG A 39 4.29 8.37 -7.39
N GLU A 40 4.02 7.20 -6.84
CA GLU A 40 3.15 7.06 -5.69
C GLU A 40 3.76 7.72 -4.43
N HIS A 41 5.04 7.45 -4.15
CA HIS A 41 5.77 8.08 -3.05
C HIS A 41 5.85 9.60 -3.19
N ASP A 42 6.11 10.14 -4.39
CA ASP A 42 6.17 11.58 -4.64
C ASP A 42 4.81 12.24 -4.28
N ARG A 43 3.69 11.63 -4.71
CA ARG A 43 2.35 12.12 -4.39
C ARG A 43 2.01 12.03 -2.91
N LEU A 44 2.47 10.98 -2.24
CA LEU A 44 2.32 10.85 -0.79
C LEU A 44 3.14 11.94 -0.07
N GLY A 45 4.36 12.22 -0.53
CA GLY A 45 5.19 13.31 -0.03
C GLY A 45 4.49 14.67 -0.18
N GLU A 46 3.98 14.99 -1.36
CA GLU A 46 3.22 16.22 -1.61
C GLU A 46 1.98 16.35 -0.72
N LEU A 47 1.32 15.23 -0.38
CA LEU A 47 0.19 15.21 0.55
C LEU A 47 0.65 15.48 1.98
N VAL A 48 1.72 14.81 2.43
CA VAL A 48 2.30 14.99 3.77
C VAL A 48 2.73 16.44 3.95
N GLU A 49 3.49 17.01 3.02
CA GLU A 49 3.94 18.41 3.08
C GLU A 49 2.77 19.39 3.21
N ARG A 50 1.66 19.14 2.50
CA ARG A 50 0.46 19.97 2.59
C ARG A 50 -0.19 19.86 3.98
N LEU A 51 -0.32 18.65 4.50
CA LEU A 51 -0.92 18.41 5.81
C LEU A 51 -0.06 19.00 6.93
N GLU A 52 1.26 18.85 6.86
CA GLU A 52 2.18 19.45 7.82
C GLU A 52 2.18 20.98 7.74
N GLY A 53 2.00 21.55 6.55
CA GLY A 53 1.82 23.00 6.39
C GLY A 53 0.53 23.54 7.01
N GLU A 54 -0.54 22.75 7.04
CA GLU A 54 -1.84 23.13 7.58
C GLU A 54 -1.95 22.88 9.10
N TYR A 55 -1.44 21.75 9.58
CA TYR A 55 -1.63 21.27 10.95
C TYR A 55 -0.36 21.25 11.80
N GLY A 56 0.81 21.46 11.20
CA GLY A 56 2.12 21.27 11.84
C GLY A 56 2.66 19.85 11.66
N PRO A 57 3.96 19.63 11.97
CA PRO A 57 4.58 18.32 11.86
C PRO A 57 3.96 17.33 12.86
N VAL A 58 3.90 16.06 12.48
CA VAL A 58 3.42 15.00 13.37
C VAL A 58 4.45 14.77 14.49
N THR A 59 4.02 14.89 15.74
CA THR A 59 4.91 14.68 16.89
C THR A 59 4.88 13.24 17.39
N ASP A 60 5.91 12.85 18.15
CA ASP A 60 5.94 11.54 18.82
C ASP A 60 4.74 11.33 19.76
N ALA A 61 4.24 12.41 20.36
CA ALA A 61 3.05 12.36 21.21
C ALA A 61 1.79 12.06 20.39
N ASP A 62 1.65 12.66 19.21
CA ASP A 62 0.54 12.38 18.29
C ASP A 62 0.57 10.92 17.82
N LEU A 63 1.76 10.41 17.46
CA LEU A 63 1.94 9.01 17.08
C LEU A 63 1.59 8.05 18.23
N ALA A 64 2.03 8.37 19.45
CA ALA A 64 1.73 7.54 20.62
C ALA A 64 0.23 7.52 20.94
N ALA A 65 -0.45 8.67 20.81
CA ALA A 65 -1.90 8.77 20.98
C ALA A 65 -2.66 7.96 19.92
N ALA A 66 -2.30 8.13 18.64
CA ALA A 66 -2.93 7.41 17.53
C ALA A 66 -2.73 5.89 17.65
N GLU A 67 -1.54 5.45 18.07
CA GLU A 67 -1.25 4.02 18.26
C GLU A 67 -1.99 3.44 19.49
N ALA A 68 -2.21 4.22 20.54
CA ALA A 68 -3.07 3.81 21.65
C ALA A 68 -4.52 3.63 21.19
N GLU A 69 -5.06 4.62 20.47
CA GLU A 69 -6.41 4.56 19.89
C GLU A 69 -6.58 3.35 18.96
N ARG A 70 -5.61 3.11 18.06
CA ARG A 70 -5.63 1.94 17.16
C ARG A 70 -5.74 0.62 17.93
N ARG A 71 -4.98 0.46 19.01
CA ARG A 71 -5.01 -0.75 19.84
C ARG A 71 -6.34 -0.92 20.58
N GLU A 72 -6.93 0.16 21.06
CA GLU A 72 -8.26 0.13 21.69
C GLU A 72 -9.33 -0.31 20.68
N ILE A 73 -9.29 0.23 19.46
CA ILE A 73 -10.17 -0.16 18.36
C ILE A 73 -9.99 -1.65 18.06
N GLU A 74 -8.75 -2.14 17.92
CA GLU A 74 -8.48 -3.55 17.64
C GLU A 74 -8.99 -4.50 18.72
N GLN A 75 -8.85 -4.13 20.00
CA GLN A 75 -9.40 -4.89 21.12
C GLN A 75 -10.93 -4.93 21.07
N TRP A 76 -11.57 -3.79 20.84
CA TRP A 76 -13.03 -3.70 20.70
C TRP A 76 -13.58 -4.61 19.59
N PHE A 77 -12.86 -4.71 18.46
CA PHE A 77 -13.22 -5.61 17.37
C PHE A 77 -12.95 -7.08 17.71
N ALA A 78 -11.86 -7.38 18.41
CA ALA A 78 -11.53 -8.74 18.84
C ALA A 78 -12.57 -9.29 19.83
N ASP A 79 -12.94 -8.49 20.84
CA ASP A 79 -13.93 -8.88 21.86
C ASP A 79 -15.29 -9.13 21.22
N ARG A 80 -15.69 -8.31 20.23
CA ARG A 80 -16.93 -8.54 19.47
C ARG A 80 -16.89 -9.76 18.56
N ALA A 81 -15.73 -10.11 18.01
CA ALA A 81 -15.56 -11.33 17.24
C ALA A 81 -15.67 -12.58 18.14
N THR A 82 -15.31 -12.47 19.42
CA THR A 82 -15.47 -13.55 20.41
C THR A 82 -16.87 -13.63 21.02
N ASP A 83 -17.62 -12.52 21.07
CA ASP A 83 -18.89 -12.41 21.80
C ASP A 83 -20.19 -12.69 20.99
N GLY A 84 -20.17 -12.96 19.67
CA GLY A 84 -21.44 -13.33 18.99
C GLY A 84 -21.46 -13.71 17.51
N GLU A 85 -22.11 -14.87 17.26
CA GLU A 85 -22.95 -15.31 16.12
C GLU A 85 -22.43 -15.22 14.66
N PRO A 86 -22.50 -16.31 13.86
CA PRO A 86 -22.12 -16.27 12.45
C PRO A 86 -23.10 -15.39 11.65
N VAL A 87 -22.63 -14.24 11.16
CA VAL A 87 -23.36 -13.45 10.15
C VAL A 87 -23.19 -14.11 8.78
N GLY A 88 -24.04 -15.09 8.49
CA GLY A 88 -24.18 -15.71 7.16
C GLY A 88 -25.66 -15.80 6.78
N PRO A 89 -26.10 -15.27 5.64
CA PRO A 89 -27.51 -15.28 5.28
C PRO A 89 -27.96 -16.68 4.83
N GLU A 90 -28.69 -17.40 5.67
CA GLU A 90 -29.54 -18.50 5.22
C GLU A 90 -30.70 -17.94 4.38
N ARG A 91 -30.62 -18.09 3.05
CA ARG A 91 -31.81 -18.14 2.19
C ARG A 91 -31.96 -19.53 1.60
N ARG A 92 -32.83 -20.30 2.27
CA ARG A 92 -33.77 -21.31 1.75
C ARG A 92 -33.55 -21.70 0.28
N ASN A 93 -33.06 -22.91 0.07
CA ASN A 93 -33.49 -23.76 -1.03
C ASN A 93 -33.50 -25.21 -0.56
N ALA A 94 -34.53 -25.53 0.22
CA ALA A 94 -35.08 -26.87 0.32
C ALA A 94 -36.52 -26.79 -0.21
N ALA A 95 -36.89 -27.77 -1.05
CA ALA A 95 -38.21 -28.04 -1.65
C ALA A 95 -38.52 -27.42 -3.03
N ALA A 96 -38.09 -28.12 -4.07
CA ALA A 96 -38.90 -28.58 -5.22
C ALA A 96 -38.04 -29.66 -5.91
N ALA A 97 -38.26 -30.98 -5.74
CA ALA A 97 -39.40 -31.77 -6.22
C ALA A 97 -39.63 -31.58 -7.73
#